data_AF-A0A2V9QGU2-F1
#
_entry.id   AF-A0A2V9QGU2-F1
#
_cell.length_a   1.000
_cell.length_b   1.000
_cell.length_c   1.000
_cell.angle_alpha   90.00
_cell.angle_beta   90.00
_cell.angle_gamma   90.00
#
_symmetry.space_group_name_H-M   'P 1'
#
loop_
_entity.id
_entity.type
_entity.pdbx_description
1 polymer ?
#
loop_
_entity_poly.entity_id
_entity_poly.type
_entity_poly.pdbx_seq_one_letter_code
_entity_poly.pdbx_strand_id
1 'polypeptide(L)'
;MEITRRLFVTLSAVASAGHLLAQGVAPRSVKPQAKPAPSGRPFDAHFVDVAAAAGLTAPVIYGNAESKDYILEATGCGCAFIDYDNDGWMDIFLLSGTKIEGAPPEATNRLYKNNRDGTFTDVTEKAGLRYAGWAAGVCVGDYNNDGFEDLFCTYFGQNKLYRNNGDGTFTDVTKDAGLLNENPRWGAGCTFVDYNR
;
A
#
# COMPACT_ATOMS: atom_id res chain seq x y z
N MET A 1 -20.10 -41.03 36.07
CA MET A 1 -19.02 -40.72 35.10
C MET A 1 -18.66 -39.26 35.30
N GLU A 2 -17.58 -38.96 36.01
CA GLU A 2 -17.18 -37.56 36.26
C GLU A 2 -16.47 -36.98 35.03
N ILE A 3 -17.03 -35.91 34.48
CA ILE A 3 -16.46 -35.18 33.34
C ILE A 3 -15.48 -34.15 33.90
N THR A 4 -14.19 -34.34 33.65
CA THR A 4 -13.15 -33.39 34.04
C THR A 4 -13.04 -32.24 33.04
N ARG A 5 -12.62 -31.05 33.49
CA ARG A 5 -12.41 -29.84 32.65
C ARG A 5 -11.57 -30.09 31.40
N ARG A 6 -10.60 -31.01 31.46
CA ARG A 6 -9.77 -31.37 30.30
C ARG A 6 -10.55 -32.13 29.23
N LEU A 7 -11.49 -33.00 29.63
CA LEU A 7 -12.34 -33.75 28.71
C LEU A 7 -13.36 -32.84 27.99
N PHE A 8 -13.84 -31.79 28.67
CA PHE A 8 -14.76 -30.80 28.09
C PHE A 8 -14.09 -29.93 27.02
N VAL A 9 -12.81 -29.58 27.19
CA VAL A 9 -12.05 -28.79 26.20
C VAL A 9 -11.72 -29.60 24.95
N THR A 10 -11.38 -30.90 25.08
CA THR A 10 -11.18 -31.77 23.91
C THR A 10 -12.48 -32.04 23.14
N LEU A 11 -13.62 -32.18 23.82
CA LEU A 11 -14.93 -32.33 23.16
C LEU A 11 -15.39 -31.03 22.44
N SER A 12 -15.01 -29.86 22.96
CA SER A 12 -15.33 -28.56 22.34
C SER A 12 -14.47 -28.26 21.10
N ALA A 13 -13.22 -28.73 21.08
CA ALA A 13 -12.30 -28.55 19.95
C ALA A 13 -12.66 -29.43 18.73
N VAL A 14 -13.30 -30.58 18.95
CA VAL A 14 -13.74 -31.48 17.86
C VAL A 14 -15.05 -30.98 17.23
N ALA A 15 -15.90 -30.27 17.98
CA ALA A 15 -17.17 -29.74 17.46
C ALA A 15 -17.03 -28.44 16.65
N SER A 16 -15.89 -27.75 16.71
CA SER A 16 -15.65 -26.47 16.03
C SER A 16 -14.64 -26.55 14.87
N ALA A 17 -14.04 -27.71 14.62
CA ALA A 17 -13.11 -27.93 13.52
C ALA A 17 -13.77 -28.12 12.14
N GLY A 18 -15.11 -28.23 12.08
CA GLY A 18 -15.83 -28.50 10.83
C GLY A 18 -16.12 -27.29 9.93
N HIS A 19 -15.91 -26.05 10.39
CA HIS A 19 -16.38 -24.84 9.68
C HIS A 19 -15.34 -23.71 9.59
N LEU A 20 -14.05 -24.03 9.53
CA LEU A 20 -12.98 -23.04 9.28
C LEU A 20 -12.15 -23.36 8.02
N LEU A 21 -12.79 -23.92 6.99
CA LEU A 21 -12.20 -24.10 5.66
C LEU A 21 -13.07 -23.42 4.59
N ALA A 22 -13.16 -22.09 4.62
CA ALA A 22 -13.63 -21.31 3.48
C ALA A 22 -13.33 -19.81 3.68
N GLN A 23 -12.06 -19.42 3.58
CA GLN A 23 -11.74 -18.06 3.15
C GLN A 23 -10.84 -18.15 1.92
N GLY A 24 -11.39 -17.70 0.78
CA GLY A 24 -10.59 -17.15 -0.31
C GLY A 24 -10.43 -17.95 -1.60
N VAL A 25 -10.87 -19.20 -1.72
CA VAL A 25 -10.77 -19.93 -2.99
C VAL A 25 -12.12 -20.51 -3.37
N ALA A 26 -12.76 -19.94 -4.39
CA ALA A 26 -13.96 -20.52 -4.98
C ALA A 26 -13.63 -21.95 -5.45
N PRO A 27 -14.43 -22.98 -5.09
CA PRO A 27 -14.16 -24.32 -5.56
C PRO A 27 -14.24 -24.35 -7.09
N ARG A 28 -13.32 -25.07 -7.74
CA ARG A 28 -13.27 -25.23 -9.22
C ARG A 28 -14.57 -25.80 -9.83
N SER A 29 -15.52 -26.20 -9.02
CA SER A 29 -16.83 -26.75 -9.37
C SER A 29 -17.97 -25.72 -9.34
N VAL A 30 -17.73 -24.45 -9.03
CA VAL A 30 -18.77 -23.40 -9.13
C VAL A 30 -19.06 -23.12 -10.60
N LYS A 31 -20.29 -23.40 -11.04
CA LYS A 31 -20.76 -22.94 -12.35
C LYS A 31 -20.70 -21.40 -12.37
N PRO A 32 -20.04 -20.77 -13.36
CA PRO A 32 -20.05 -19.33 -13.48
C PRO A 32 -21.49 -18.82 -13.49
N GLN A 33 -21.82 -17.89 -12.60
CA GLN A 33 -23.09 -17.18 -12.71
C GLN A 33 -23.12 -16.42 -14.04
N ALA A 34 -24.27 -16.44 -14.70
CA ALA A 34 -24.47 -15.60 -15.87
C ALA A 34 -24.24 -14.14 -15.45
N LYS A 35 -23.51 -13.39 -16.28
CA LYS A 35 -23.38 -11.95 -16.07
C LYS A 35 -24.78 -11.34 -15.91
N PRO A 36 -24.98 -10.40 -14.97
CA PRO A 36 -26.22 -9.65 -14.90
C PRO A 36 -26.53 -9.03 -16.26
N ALA A 37 -27.82 -8.90 -16.59
CA ALA A 37 -28.22 -8.17 -17.77
C ALA A 37 -27.61 -6.76 -17.73
N PRO A 38 -27.11 -6.23 -18.87
CA PRO A 38 -26.69 -4.84 -18.95
C PRO A 38 -27.79 -3.93 -18.41
N SER A 39 -27.42 -2.87 -17.69
CA SER A 39 -28.39 -1.97 -17.03
C SER A 39 -29.35 -1.27 -18.01
N GLY A 40 -29.06 -1.30 -19.32
CA GLY A 40 -29.81 -0.60 -20.36
C GLY A 40 -29.70 0.93 -20.27
N ARG A 41 -28.91 1.43 -19.32
CA ARG A 41 -28.66 2.86 -19.13
C ARG A 41 -27.41 3.26 -19.92
N PRO A 42 -27.39 4.46 -20.54
CA PRO A 42 -26.16 5.03 -21.06
C PRO A 42 -25.08 5.05 -19.97
N PHE A 43 -23.86 4.73 -20.35
CA PHE A 43 -22.69 4.90 -19.49
C PHE A 43 -22.00 6.20 -19.90
N ASP A 44 -22.40 7.31 -19.29
CA ASP A 44 -21.98 8.66 -19.68
C ASP A 44 -20.57 9.03 -19.15
N ALA A 45 -19.78 8.04 -18.71
CA ALA A 45 -18.40 8.23 -18.28
C ALA A 45 -17.43 7.76 -19.37
N HIS A 46 -16.46 8.62 -19.68
CA HIS A 46 -15.37 8.32 -20.59
C HIS A 46 -14.07 8.33 -19.81
N PHE A 47 -13.37 7.20 -19.81
CA PHE A 47 -12.02 7.10 -19.27
C PHE A 47 -11.02 7.37 -20.39
N VAL A 48 -10.08 8.26 -20.13
CA VAL A 48 -8.96 8.57 -21.01
C VAL A 48 -7.66 8.41 -20.24
N ASP A 49 -6.68 7.78 -20.86
CA ASP A 49 -5.33 7.72 -20.31
C ASP A 49 -4.67 9.09 -20.53
N VAL A 50 -4.35 9.75 -19.41
CA VAL A 50 -3.67 11.05 -19.39
C VAL A 50 -2.28 10.96 -18.78
N ALA A 51 -1.79 9.76 -18.43
CA ALA A 51 -0.53 9.61 -17.70
C ALA A 51 0.65 10.27 -18.43
N ALA A 52 0.75 10.05 -19.74
CA ALA A 52 1.79 10.68 -20.57
C ALA A 52 1.64 12.20 -20.65
N ALA A 53 0.43 12.71 -20.82
CA ALA A 53 0.17 14.16 -20.88
C ALA A 53 0.41 14.84 -19.52
N ALA A 54 0.17 14.14 -18.42
CA ALA A 54 0.37 14.61 -17.06
C ALA A 54 1.83 14.49 -16.58
N GLY A 55 2.73 13.87 -17.35
CA GLY A 55 4.13 13.64 -16.95
C GLY A 55 4.35 12.44 -16.02
N LEU A 56 3.34 11.58 -15.83
CA LEU A 56 3.39 10.40 -14.97
C LEU A 56 3.82 9.15 -15.76
N THR A 57 5.01 9.17 -16.34
CA THR A 57 5.47 8.14 -17.29
C THR A 57 6.41 7.09 -16.70
N ALA A 58 6.88 7.26 -15.47
CA ALA A 58 7.83 6.33 -14.88
C ALA A 58 7.15 4.99 -14.52
N PRO A 59 7.79 3.84 -14.78
CA PRO A 59 7.21 2.54 -14.47
C PRO A 59 7.19 2.28 -12.96
N VAL A 60 6.12 1.67 -12.48
CA VAL A 60 6.08 1.01 -11.17
C VAL A 60 6.74 -0.36 -11.34
N ILE A 61 7.85 -0.58 -10.65
CA ILE A 61 8.58 -1.85 -10.72
C ILE A 61 8.15 -2.71 -9.55
N TYR A 62 7.52 -3.85 -9.82
CA TYR A 62 7.05 -4.76 -8.79
C TYR A 62 7.21 -6.21 -9.26
N GLY A 63 8.41 -6.76 -9.13
CA GLY A 63 8.82 -8.06 -9.68
C GLY A 63 9.15 -8.03 -11.16
N ASN A 64 9.33 -9.21 -11.74
CA ASN A 64 9.65 -9.35 -13.16
C ASN A 64 8.44 -9.00 -14.05
N ALA A 65 8.65 -8.36 -15.20
CA ALA A 65 7.56 -7.93 -16.08
C ALA A 65 6.86 -9.10 -16.79
N GLU A 66 7.60 -10.18 -17.07
CA GLU A 66 7.13 -11.30 -17.90
C GLU A 66 6.51 -12.44 -17.09
N SER A 67 7.02 -12.69 -15.88
CA SER A 67 6.55 -13.74 -14.98
C SER A 67 6.54 -13.29 -13.53
N LYS A 68 5.70 -13.93 -12.71
CA LYS A 68 5.66 -13.76 -11.25
C LYS A 68 5.82 -15.15 -10.64
N ASP A 69 6.96 -15.39 -9.99
CA ASP A 69 7.27 -16.70 -9.42
C ASP A 69 6.89 -16.75 -7.93
N TYR A 70 6.85 -15.59 -7.27
CA TYR A 70 6.51 -15.47 -5.85
C TYR A 70 5.32 -14.55 -5.63
N ILE A 71 4.53 -14.85 -4.59
CA ILE A 71 3.37 -14.02 -4.19
C ILE A 71 3.75 -12.56 -3.89
N LEU A 72 5.01 -12.35 -3.46
CA LEU A 72 5.58 -11.03 -3.19
C LEU A 72 5.58 -10.15 -4.44
N GLU A 73 5.72 -10.72 -5.63
CA GLU A 73 5.75 -9.99 -6.89
C GLU A 73 4.34 -9.70 -7.44
N ALA A 74 3.33 -10.44 -6.98
CA ALA A 74 1.96 -10.39 -7.49
C ALA A 74 1.06 -9.42 -6.73
N THR A 75 1.49 -8.90 -5.58
CA THR A 75 0.62 -8.12 -4.68
C THR A 75 0.41 -6.68 -5.15
N GLY A 76 1.39 -6.12 -5.88
CA GLY A 76 1.41 -4.70 -6.22
C GLY A 76 1.63 -3.80 -5.00
N CYS A 77 1.46 -2.50 -5.22
CA CYS A 77 1.69 -1.47 -4.20
C CYS A 77 0.64 -0.36 -4.27
N GLY A 78 0.54 0.43 -3.21
CA GLY A 78 -0.41 1.53 -3.07
C GLY A 78 0.11 2.88 -3.58
N CYS A 79 -0.74 3.89 -3.42
CA CYS A 79 -0.43 5.30 -3.61
C CYS A 79 -1.14 6.14 -2.54
N ALA A 80 -0.68 7.36 -2.36
CA ALA A 80 -1.34 8.38 -1.56
C ALA A 80 -1.51 9.65 -2.39
N PHE A 81 -2.62 10.32 -2.15
CA PHE A 81 -2.85 11.70 -2.56
C PHE A 81 -2.63 12.55 -1.29
N ILE A 82 -1.69 13.49 -1.34
CA ILE A 82 -1.21 14.28 -0.19
C ILE A 82 -0.95 15.72 -0.66
N ASP A 83 -1.23 16.74 0.16
CA ASP A 83 -0.77 18.12 -0.07
C ASP A 83 0.57 18.29 0.66
N TYR A 84 1.68 17.82 0.06
CA TYR A 84 2.91 17.59 0.83
C TYR A 84 3.62 18.89 1.22
N ASP A 85 3.35 19.99 0.53
CA ASP A 85 3.93 21.30 0.79
C ASP A 85 2.91 22.36 1.25
N ASN A 86 1.71 21.92 1.65
CA ASN A 86 0.61 22.75 2.15
C ASN A 86 0.25 23.91 1.19
N ASP A 87 0.37 23.68 -0.11
CA ASP A 87 0.15 24.70 -1.13
C ASP A 87 -1.32 24.75 -1.61
N GLY A 88 -2.16 23.88 -1.06
CA GLY A 88 -3.59 23.75 -1.29
C GLY A 88 -3.94 22.85 -2.47
N TRP A 89 -2.95 22.20 -3.10
CA TRP A 89 -3.14 21.30 -4.23
C TRP A 89 -2.67 19.89 -3.91
N MET A 90 -3.46 18.93 -4.37
CA MET A 90 -3.16 17.53 -4.13
C MET A 90 -2.02 17.05 -5.03
N ASP A 91 -0.98 16.54 -4.41
CA ASP A 91 0.15 15.86 -5.02
C ASP A 91 -0.03 14.34 -5.00
N ILE A 92 0.90 13.61 -5.62
CA ILE A 92 0.82 12.15 -5.74
C ILE A 92 2.08 11.52 -5.19
N PHE A 93 1.94 10.64 -4.21
CA PHE A 93 2.99 9.73 -3.77
C PHE A 93 2.69 8.30 -4.23
N LEU A 94 3.46 7.79 -5.18
CA LEU A 94 3.32 6.46 -5.76
C LEU A 94 4.39 5.53 -5.19
N LEU A 95 3.97 4.41 -4.61
CA LEU A 95 4.92 3.41 -4.15
C LEU A 95 5.47 2.60 -5.33
N SER A 96 6.59 1.94 -5.09
CA SER A 96 7.16 0.95 -6.02
C SER A 96 7.69 -0.24 -5.23
N GLY A 97 7.97 -1.32 -5.96
CA GLY A 97 8.62 -2.53 -5.50
C GLY A 97 10.09 -2.59 -5.91
N THR A 98 10.57 -3.83 -6.02
CA THR A 98 11.88 -4.21 -6.55
C THR A 98 11.73 -5.47 -7.41
N LYS A 99 12.82 -6.10 -7.82
CA LYS A 99 12.82 -7.46 -8.39
C LYS A 99 13.46 -8.45 -7.41
N ILE A 100 13.20 -9.74 -7.59
CA ILE A 100 13.79 -10.80 -6.74
C ILE A 100 15.32 -10.81 -6.86
N GLU A 101 15.83 -10.53 -8.06
CA GLU A 101 17.26 -10.45 -8.37
C GLU A 101 17.94 -9.20 -7.80
N GLY A 102 17.17 -8.23 -7.33
CA GLY A 102 17.64 -6.96 -6.79
C GLY A 102 16.94 -5.74 -7.38
N ALA A 103 17.10 -4.60 -6.72
CA ALA A 103 16.50 -3.34 -7.16
C ALA A 103 17.25 -2.79 -8.38
N PRO A 104 16.58 -2.63 -9.54
CA PRO A 104 17.17 -1.89 -10.64
C PRO A 104 17.22 -0.38 -10.30
N PRO A 105 18.09 0.41 -10.96
CA PRO A 105 18.34 1.81 -10.60
C PRO A 105 17.10 2.71 -10.54
N GLU A 106 16.10 2.40 -11.35
CA GLU A 106 14.85 3.12 -11.50
C GLU A 106 13.74 2.63 -10.54
N ALA A 107 13.95 1.55 -9.79
CA ALA A 107 13.02 1.08 -8.78
C ALA A 107 13.05 2.03 -7.58
N THR A 108 12.00 2.85 -7.44
CA THR A 108 11.86 3.74 -6.29
C THR A 108 10.43 4.21 -6.14
N ASN A 109 9.99 4.48 -4.91
CA ASN A 109 8.79 5.29 -4.67
C ASN A 109 8.95 6.66 -5.33
N ARG A 110 7.86 7.32 -5.69
CA ARG A 110 7.90 8.62 -6.36
C ARG A 110 6.93 9.61 -5.77
N LEU A 111 7.43 10.80 -5.45
CA LEU A 111 6.62 11.96 -5.11
C LEU A 111 6.54 12.89 -6.33
N TYR A 112 5.33 13.18 -6.76
CA TYR A 112 5.01 14.02 -7.90
C TYR A 112 4.29 15.26 -7.41
N LYS A 113 4.95 16.42 -7.51
CA LYS A 113 4.35 17.72 -7.22
C LYS A 113 3.40 18.13 -8.34
N ASN A 114 2.20 18.57 -7.99
CA ASN A 114 1.21 19.12 -8.90
C ASN A 114 1.63 20.51 -9.41
N ASN A 115 1.73 20.67 -10.73
CA ASN A 115 2.09 21.94 -11.36
C ASN A 115 0.89 22.90 -11.53
N ARG A 116 -0.32 22.47 -11.11
CA ARG A 116 -1.59 23.22 -11.17
C ARG A 116 -2.12 23.49 -12.57
N ASP A 117 -1.63 22.75 -13.56
CA ASP A 117 -2.00 22.85 -14.97
C ASP A 117 -2.37 21.48 -15.57
N GLY A 118 -2.59 20.47 -14.71
CA GLY A 118 -2.85 19.09 -15.10
C GLY A 118 -1.58 18.25 -15.30
N THR A 119 -0.40 18.82 -15.09
CA THR A 119 0.89 18.11 -15.13
C THR A 119 1.52 17.99 -13.74
N PHE A 120 2.51 17.09 -13.64
CA PHE A 120 3.25 16.84 -12.41
C PHE A 120 4.76 16.84 -12.63
N THR A 121 5.50 17.22 -11.59
CA THR A 121 6.97 17.20 -11.54
C THR A 121 7.43 16.14 -10.54
N ASP A 122 8.29 15.22 -10.96
CA ASP A 122 8.96 14.29 -10.03
C ASP A 122 9.93 15.06 -9.12
N VAL A 123 9.63 15.10 -7.83
CA VAL A 123 10.43 15.76 -6.79
C VAL A 123 11.03 14.76 -5.81
N THR A 124 10.99 13.46 -6.11
CA THR A 124 11.36 12.37 -5.18
C THR A 124 12.76 12.51 -4.59
N GLU A 125 13.75 12.78 -5.44
CA GLU A 125 15.15 12.95 -5.01
C GLU A 125 15.27 14.18 -4.11
N LYS A 126 14.69 15.32 -4.53
CA LYS A 126 14.71 16.57 -3.76
C LYS A 126 14.03 16.40 -2.41
N ALA A 127 12.94 15.64 -2.36
CA ALA A 127 12.18 15.39 -1.15
C ALA A 127 12.84 14.37 -0.21
N GLY A 128 13.91 13.68 -0.63
CA GLY A 128 14.58 12.67 0.18
C GLY A 128 13.81 11.34 0.30
N LEU A 129 12.88 11.07 -0.62
CA LEU A 129 11.97 9.91 -0.56
C LEU A 129 12.41 8.73 -1.41
N ARG A 130 13.64 8.75 -1.94
CA ARG A 130 14.16 7.62 -2.71
C ARG A 130 14.35 6.41 -1.81
N TYR A 131 13.54 5.40 -2.07
CA TYR A 131 13.69 4.09 -1.46
C TYR A 131 13.18 3.00 -2.40
N ALA A 132 13.88 1.86 -2.41
CA ALA A 132 13.54 0.68 -3.17
C ALA A 132 13.32 -0.48 -2.21
N GLY A 133 12.14 -1.05 -2.24
CA GLY A 133 11.73 -2.14 -1.37
C GLY A 133 10.35 -2.64 -1.80
N TRP A 134 9.92 -3.78 -1.30
CA TRP A 134 8.61 -4.35 -1.62
C TRP A 134 7.48 -3.61 -0.89
N ALA A 135 7.17 -2.39 -1.34
CA ALA A 135 6.18 -1.52 -0.70
C ALA A 135 4.76 -2.06 -0.92
N ALA A 136 3.94 -2.08 0.13
CA ALA A 136 2.57 -2.58 0.03
C ALA A 136 1.54 -1.44 0.09
N GLY A 137 1.57 -0.64 1.15
CA GLY A 137 0.60 0.43 1.37
C GLY A 137 1.26 1.69 1.92
N VAL A 138 0.55 2.80 1.80
CA VAL A 138 0.91 4.08 2.41
C VAL A 138 -0.33 4.69 3.05
N CYS A 139 -0.15 5.32 4.20
CA CYS A 139 -1.15 6.15 4.85
C CYS A 139 -0.50 7.48 5.22
N VAL A 140 -1.34 8.51 5.22
CA VAL A 140 -0.98 9.90 5.45
C VAL A 140 -1.56 10.34 6.78
N GLY A 141 -0.78 11.09 7.55
CA GLY A 141 -1.27 11.71 8.78
C GLY A 141 -0.16 12.48 9.50
N ASP A 142 -0.52 13.61 10.12
CA ASP A 142 0.37 14.41 10.96
C ASP A 142 0.56 13.70 12.31
N TYR A 143 1.64 12.93 12.46
CA TYR A 143 1.82 12.06 13.63
C TYR A 143 2.35 12.81 14.85
N ASN A 144 2.97 13.97 14.64
CA ASN A 144 3.60 14.79 15.67
C ASN A 144 2.86 16.12 15.94
N ASN A 145 1.73 16.35 15.28
CA ASN A 145 0.90 17.56 15.36
C ASN A 145 1.67 18.85 15.01
N ASP A 146 2.52 18.81 13.99
CA ASP A 146 3.27 19.99 13.54
C ASP A 146 2.60 20.75 12.37
N GLY A 147 1.47 20.23 11.87
CA GLY A 147 0.70 20.81 10.79
C GLY A 147 1.17 20.39 9.39
N PHE A 148 2.11 19.43 9.28
CA PHE A 148 2.55 18.87 8.02
C PHE A 148 2.22 17.38 7.95
N GLU A 149 1.64 16.96 6.82
CA GLU A 149 1.24 15.56 6.66
C GLU A 149 2.47 14.65 6.47
N ASP A 150 2.58 13.62 7.31
CA ASP A 150 3.65 12.61 7.26
C ASP A 150 3.23 11.36 6.48
N LEU A 151 4.21 10.53 6.12
CA LEU A 151 3.99 9.30 5.36
C LEU A 151 4.42 8.07 6.16
N PHE A 152 3.49 7.15 6.42
CA PHE A 152 3.82 5.80 6.88
C PHE A 152 3.65 4.79 5.75
N CYS A 153 4.76 4.17 5.36
CA CYS A 153 4.83 3.22 4.26
C CYS A 153 5.07 1.81 4.79
N THR A 154 4.24 0.85 4.39
CA THR A 154 4.42 -0.55 4.74
C THR A 154 5.18 -1.30 3.65
N TYR A 155 5.98 -2.28 4.07
CA TYR A 155 6.79 -3.10 3.16
C TYR A 155 6.75 -4.56 3.57
N PHE A 156 7.13 -5.46 2.65
CA PHE A 156 7.78 -6.69 3.07
C PHE A 156 9.20 -6.37 3.55
N GLY A 157 9.44 -6.52 4.86
CA GLY A 157 10.66 -6.13 5.54
C GLY A 157 10.41 -5.04 6.60
N GLN A 158 11.12 -3.93 6.46
CA GLN A 158 11.04 -2.78 7.37
C GLN A 158 10.02 -1.77 6.87
N ASN A 159 8.97 -1.53 7.66
CA ASN A 159 8.07 -0.39 7.44
C ASN A 159 8.81 0.92 7.67
N LYS A 160 8.41 2.01 7.01
CA LYS A 160 9.06 3.30 7.17
C LYS A 160 8.08 4.39 7.57
N LEU A 161 8.45 5.19 8.56
CA LEU A 161 7.80 6.45 8.90
C LEU A 161 8.69 7.60 8.41
N TYR A 162 8.15 8.41 7.51
CA TYR A 162 8.80 9.61 6.99
C TYR A 162 8.10 10.83 7.58
N ARG A 163 8.83 11.60 8.39
CA ARG A 163 8.35 12.88 8.89
C ARG A 163 8.54 13.96 7.82
N ASN A 164 7.52 14.73 7.51
CA ASN A 164 7.61 15.92 6.69
C ASN A 164 8.32 17.03 7.48
N ASN A 165 9.35 17.65 6.91
CA ASN A 165 10.12 18.69 7.60
C ASN A 165 9.50 20.10 7.43
N GLY A 166 8.42 20.23 6.65
CA GLY A 166 7.75 21.50 6.37
C GLY A 166 8.46 22.39 5.34
N ASP A 167 9.53 21.90 4.73
CA ASP A 167 10.31 22.58 3.67
C ASP A 167 10.28 21.82 2.33
N GLY A 168 9.35 20.87 2.20
CA GLY A 168 9.21 19.99 1.05
C GLY A 168 10.17 18.80 1.05
N THR A 169 10.85 18.53 2.17
CA THR A 169 11.69 17.35 2.38
C THR A 169 11.15 16.44 3.48
N PHE A 170 11.57 15.18 3.47
CA PHE A 170 11.18 14.18 4.44
C PHE A 170 12.39 13.56 5.15
N THR A 171 12.22 13.21 6.42
CA THR A 171 13.20 12.49 7.22
C THR A 171 12.67 11.11 7.58
N ASP A 172 13.45 10.05 7.32
CA ASP A 172 13.13 8.72 7.85
C ASP A 172 13.36 8.70 9.38
N VAL A 173 12.25 8.73 10.13
CA VAL A 173 12.23 8.73 11.59
C VAL A 173 11.84 7.36 12.16
N THR A 174 11.84 6.31 11.34
CA THR A 174 11.39 4.95 11.73
C THR A 174 12.05 4.46 13.01
N LYS A 175 13.36 4.69 13.15
CA LYS A 175 14.12 4.30 14.34
C LYS A 175 13.73 5.12 15.56
N ASP A 176 13.67 6.44 15.41
CA ASP A 176 13.39 7.37 16.51
C ASP A 176 11.94 7.22 17.01
N ALA A 177 11.03 6.81 16.13
CA ALA A 177 9.65 6.44 16.46
C ALA A 177 9.53 5.03 17.08
N GLY A 178 10.61 4.26 17.20
CA GLY A 178 10.60 2.92 17.77
C GLY A 178 9.92 1.85 16.89
N LEU A 179 9.85 2.08 15.58
CA LEU A 179 9.13 1.22 14.61
C LEU A 179 10.04 0.24 13.88
N LEU A 180 11.26 -0.01 14.37
CA LEU A 180 12.14 -1.01 13.78
C LEU A 180 11.60 -2.43 13.99
N ASN A 181 11.58 -3.19 12.91
CA ASN A 181 11.28 -4.61 12.92
C ASN A 181 12.60 -5.38 13.08
N GLU A 182 12.73 -6.16 14.15
CA GLU A 182 13.91 -7.03 14.34
C GLU A 182 14.03 -8.11 13.26
N ASN A 183 12.89 -8.52 12.69
CA ASN A 183 12.80 -9.58 11.67
C ASN A 183 11.94 -9.10 10.50
N PRO A 184 12.23 -9.52 9.25
CA PRO A 184 11.38 -9.22 8.11
C PRO A 184 9.95 -9.71 8.34
N ARG A 185 8.98 -8.81 8.15
CA ARG A 185 7.54 -9.11 8.23
C ARG A 185 6.83 -8.51 7.02
N TRP A 186 5.63 -9.01 6.73
CA TRP A 186 4.78 -8.41 5.71
C TRP A 186 3.88 -7.34 6.36
N GLY A 187 4.17 -6.07 6.15
CA GLY A 187 3.25 -4.98 6.44
C GLY A 187 2.22 -4.82 5.30
N ALA A 188 1.02 -5.37 5.46
CA ALA A 188 0.04 -5.46 4.36
C ALA A 188 -0.66 -4.13 4.03
N GLY A 189 -0.82 -3.25 5.01
CA GLY A 189 -1.45 -1.95 4.86
C GLY A 189 -1.40 -1.17 6.17
N CYS A 190 -1.86 0.07 6.14
CA CYS A 190 -1.90 0.92 7.33
C CYS A 190 -3.09 1.89 7.27
N THR A 191 -3.41 2.46 8.43
CA THR A 191 -4.46 3.47 8.57
C THR A 191 -4.04 4.40 9.69
N PHE A 192 -4.23 5.70 9.46
CA PHE A 192 -4.03 6.72 10.46
C PHE A 192 -5.38 7.09 11.07
N VAL A 193 -5.44 7.26 12.39
CA VAL A 193 -6.65 7.67 13.10
C VAL A 193 -6.29 8.56 14.27
N ASP A 194 -6.98 9.68 14.37
CA ASP A 194 -7.01 10.52 15.56
C ASP A 194 -8.18 10.06 16.42
N TYR A 195 -7.87 9.41 17.55
CA TYR A 195 -8.89 8.77 18.38
C TYR A 195 -9.33 9.62 19.58
N ASN A 196 -8.58 10.67 19.93
CA ASN A 196 -8.68 11.34 21.22
C ASN A 196 -8.74 12.87 21.13
N ARG A 197 -9.35 13.41 20.08
CA ARG A 197 -9.73 14.82 20.05
C ARG A 197 -10.53 15.24 21.27
#